data_AF-A0A955R665-F1
#
_entry.id   AF-A0A955R665-F1
#
_cell.length_a   1.000
_cell.length_b   1.000
_cell.length_c   1.000
_cell.angle_alpha   90.00
_cell.angle_beta   90.00
_cell.angle_gamma   90.00
#
_symmetry.space_group_name_H-M   'P 1'
#
loop_
_entity.id
_entity.type
_entity.pdbx_description
1 polymer ?
#
loop_
_entity_poly.entity_id
_entity_poly.type
_entity_poly.pdbx_seq_one_letter_code
_entity_poly.pdbx_strand_id
1 'polypeptide(L)'
;PKGFIAIDGASLTVVHTGADWFDVTLIAYSQAKLALPKKKPGDRVNLEVDILAKYVERLVQRDEPSRVSRDFLSEHGFIKEGAR
;
A
#
# COMPACT_ATOMS: atom_id res chain seq x y z
N PRO A 1 2.66 -5.89 -6.17
CA PRO A 1 2.14 -6.03 -4.78
C PRO A 1 0.68 -6.48 -4.81
N LYS A 2 0.26 -7.40 -3.93
CA LYS A 2 -1.16 -7.79 -3.79
C LYS A 2 -1.79 -6.87 -2.74
N GLY A 3 -2.55 -5.89 -3.19
CA GLY A 3 -3.27 -4.94 -2.34
C GLY A 3 -4.77 -5.07 -2.50
N PHE A 4 -5.52 -4.35 -1.67
CA PHE A 4 -6.96 -4.22 -1.79
C PHE A 4 -7.33 -2.88 -2.43
N ILE A 5 -8.44 -2.88 -3.16
CA ILE A 5 -9.06 -1.69 -3.72
C ILE A 5 -10.58 -1.85 -3.65
N ALA A 6 -11.31 -0.78 -3.36
CA ALA A 6 -12.76 -0.78 -3.55
C ALA A 6 -13.12 -0.21 -4.92
N ILE A 7 -13.93 -0.95 -5.68
CA ILE A 7 -14.51 -0.51 -6.95
C ILE A 7 -16.03 -0.43 -6.78
N ASP A 8 -16.60 0.76 -6.86
CA ASP A 8 -18.02 1.01 -6.54
C ASP A 8 -18.44 0.42 -5.18
N GLY A 9 -17.57 0.57 -4.18
CA GLY A 9 -17.78 0.05 -2.82
C GLY A 9 -17.53 -1.46 -2.66
N ALA A 10 -17.22 -2.20 -3.73
CA ALA A 10 -16.87 -3.61 -3.64
C ALA A 10 -15.38 -3.79 -3.38
N SER A 11 -15.03 -4.40 -2.24
CA SER A 11 -13.63 -4.72 -1.91
C SER A 11 -13.11 -5.88 -2.78
N LEU A 12 -12.02 -5.63 -3.50
CA LEU A 12 -11.41 -6.55 -4.46
C LEU A 12 -9.89 -6.60 -4.28
N THR A 13 -9.31 -7.74 -4.64
CA THR A 13 -7.86 -7.94 -4.63
C THR A 13 -7.26 -7.55 -5.97
N VAL A 14 -6.26 -6.67 -5.94
CA VAL A 14 -5.44 -6.33 -7.11
C VAL A 14 -4.48 -7.46 -7.41
N VAL A 15 -4.50 -7.97 -8.64
CA VAL A 15 -3.64 -9.08 -9.10
C VAL A 15 -2.43 -8.58 -9.89
N HIS A 16 -2.61 -7.57 -10.74
CA HIS A 16 -1.53 -6.91 -11.49
C HIS A 16 -1.71 -5.40 -11.48
N THR A 17 -0.62 -4.68 -11.70
CA THR A 17 -0.58 -3.21 -11.76
C THR A 17 0.39 -2.77 -12.85
N GLY A 18 0.00 -1.76 -13.62
CA GLY A 18 0.87 -0.97 -14.48
C GLY A 18 0.98 0.48 -14.01
N ALA A 19 1.39 1.38 -14.91
CA ALA A 19 1.57 2.79 -14.58
C ALA A 19 0.23 3.51 -14.32
N ASP A 20 -0.82 3.15 -15.04
CA ASP A 20 -2.13 3.80 -15.04
C ASP A 20 -3.30 2.79 -15.07
N TRP A 21 -3.01 1.51 -14.88
CA TRP A 21 -4.00 0.44 -14.89
C TRP A 21 -3.71 -0.61 -13.81
N PHE A 22 -4.73 -1.40 -13.48
CA PHE A 22 -4.61 -2.55 -12.61
C PHE A 22 -5.66 -3.60 -12.98
N ASP A 23 -5.38 -4.85 -12.63
CA ASP A 23 -6.31 -5.97 -12.82
C ASP A 23 -6.93 -6.40 -11.49
N VAL A 24 -8.17 -6.85 -11.57
CA VAL A 24 -8.87 -7.57 -10.50
C VAL A 24 -9.52 -8.82 -11.08
N THR A 25 -9.64 -9.86 -10.26
CA THR A 25 -10.35 -11.09 -10.65
C THR A 25 -11.65 -11.22 -9.86
N LEU A 26 -12.76 -11.46 -10.56
CA LEU A 26 -14.06 -11.72 -9.94
C LEU A 26 -14.36 -13.22 -10.00
N ILE A 27 -14.59 -13.84 -8.85
CA ILE A 27 -15.17 -15.18 -8.77
C ILE A 27 -16.65 -15.17 -9.16
N ALA A 28 -17.21 -16.32 -9.52
CA ALA A 28 -18.59 -16.45 -9.98
C ALA A 28 -19.63 -15.80 -9.05
N TYR A 29 -19.45 -15.93 -7.72
CA TYR A 29 -20.32 -15.27 -6.75
C TYR A 29 -20.30 -13.75 -6.88
N SER A 30 -19.11 -13.14 -6.93
CA SER A 30 -18.95 -11.69 -7.10
C SER A 30 -19.48 -11.21 -8.45
N GLN A 31 -19.30 -12.01 -9.51
CA GLN A 31 -19.88 -11.71 -10.82
C GLN A 31 -21.42 -11.65 -10.78
N ALA A 32 -22.06 -12.50 -9.97
CA ALA A 32 -23.51 -12.51 -9.83
C ALA A 32 -24.06 -11.40 -8.91
N LYS A 33 -23.25 -10.89 -7.98
CA LYS A 33 -23.71 -9.99 -6.90
C LYS A 33 -23.31 -8.52 -7.09
N LEU A 34 -22.23 -8.24 -7.82
CA LEU A 34 -21.74 -6.87 -8.01
C LEU A 34 -22.36 -6.22 -9.25
N ALA A 35 -22.38 -4.89 -9.27
CA ALA A 35 -22.75 -4.12 -10.47
C ALA A 35 -21.64 -4.10 -11.53
N LEU A 36 -20.38 -4.24 -11.09
CA LEU A 36 -19.17 -4.14 -11.93
C LEU A 36 -19.21 -5.02 -13.21
N PRO A 37 -19.62 -6.30 -13.17
CA PRO A 37 -19.72 -7.15 -14.36
C PRO A 37 -20.72 -6.69 -15.42
N LYS A 38 -21.66 -5.80 -15.06
CA LYS A 38 -22.65 -5.24 -15.99
C LYS A 38 -22.15 -3.98 -16.70
N LYS A 39 -21.03 -3.42 -16.25
CA LYS A 39 -20.39 -2.26 -16.87
C LYS A 39 -19.64 -2.66 -18.13
N LYS A 40 -19.52 -1.71 -19.04
CA LYS A 40 -18.79 -1.85 -20.30
C LYS A 40 -17.45 -1.11 -20.24
N PRO A 41 -16.47 -1.48 -21.10
CA PRO A 41 -15.28 -0.66 -21.28
C PRO A 41 -15.65 0.80 -21.55
N GLY A 42 -15.03 1.72 -20.81
CA GLY A 42 -15.32 3.16 -20.84
C GLY A 42 -16.29 3.65 -19.76
N ASP A 43 -17.05 2.76 -19.11
CA ASP A 43 -17.89 3.14 -17.98
C ASP A 43 -17.04 3.58 -16.79
N ARG A 44 -17.45 4.68 -16.15
CA ARG A 44 -16.78 5.16 -14.93
C ARG A 44 -17.14 4.28 -13.73
N VAL A 45 -16.19 4.19 -12.80
CA VAL A 45 -16.32 3.55 -11.49
C VAL A 45 -15.76 4.47 -10.43
N ASN A 46 -16.26 4.36 -9.21
CA ASN A 46 -15.66 4.98 -8.03
C ASN A 46 -14.52 4.09 -7.53
N LEU A 47 -13.35 4.69 -7.29
CA LEU A 47 -12.17 3.99 -6.77
C LEU A 47 -11.82 4.51 -5.38
N GLU A 48 -11.72 3.59 -4.43
CA GLU A 48 -11.22 3.88 -3.08
C GLU A 48 -10.00 3.01 -2.80
N VAL A 49 -8.86 3.67 -2.62
CA VAL A 49 -7.60 3.00 -2.26
C VAL A 49 -7.59 2.64 -0.78
N ASP A 50 -6.96 1.52 -0.45
CA ASP A 50 -6.85 1.05 0.93
C ASP A 50 -6.19 2.13 1.82
N ILE A 51 -6.89 2.49 2.90
CA ILE A 51 -6.42 3.49 3.84
C ILE A 51 -5.13 3.04 4.55
N LEU A 52 -4.94 1.73 4.74
CA LEU A 52 -3.73 1.17 5.34
C LEU A 52 -2.50 1.48 4.48
N ALA A 53 -2.62 1.40 3.15
CA ALA A 53 -1.55 1.79 2.25
C ALA A 53 -1.18 3.28 2.41
N LYS A 54 -2.19 4.16 2.55
CA LYS A 54 -1.96 5.59 2.83
C LYS A 54 -1.28 5.83 4.18
N TYR A 55 -1.64 5.07 5.21
CA TYR A 55 -1.00 5.20 6.52
C TYR A 55 0.43 4.68 6.50
N VAL A 56 0.70 3.54 5.85
CA VAL A 56 2.06 3.02 5.67
C VAL A 56 2.92 4.01 4.89
N GLU A 57 2.41 4.54 3.78
CA GLU A 57 3.10 5.58 3.01
C GLU A 57 3.46 6.78 3.90
N ARG A 58 2.50 7.30 4.69
CA ARG A 58 2.76 8.42 5.63
C ARG A 58 3.77 8.08 6.72
N LEU A 59 3.81 6.82 7.18
CA LEU A 59 4.77 6.37 8.19
C LEU A 59 6.18 6.21 7.60
N VAL A 60 6.29 5.71 6.37
CA VAL A 60 7.57 5.55 5.68
C VAL A 60 8.11 6.89 5.18
N GLN A 61 7.25 7.82 4.76
CA GLN A 61 7.64 9.19 4.39
C GLN A 61 8.11 10.03 5.58
N ARG A 62 7.97 9.55 6.82
CA ARG A 62 8.73 10.11 7.95
C ARG A 62 10.17 9.62 7.88
N ASP A 63 10.90 10.15 6.90
CA ASP A 63 12.35 10.27 6.96
C ASP A 63 12.70 11.33 8.04
N GLU A 64 12.34 11.08 9.31
CA GLU A 64 13.12 11.71 10.37
C GLU A 64 14.50 11.07 10.30
N PRO A 65 15.57 11.84 10.03
CA PRO A 65 16.92 11.30 10.08
C PRO A 65 17.07 10.61 11.42
N SER A 66 17.51 9.35 11.41
CA SER A 66 17.66 8.58 12.63
C SER A 66 18.49 9.40 13.62
N ARG A 67 17.89 9.81 14.74
CA ARG A 67 18.62 10.54 15.82
C ARG A 67 19.76 9.71 16.40
N VAL A 68 19.81 8.43 16.05
CA VAL A 68 20.88 7.51 16.36
C VAL A 68 22.01 7.70 15.35
N SER A 69 22.92 8.62 15.65
CA SER A 69 24.21 8.76 14.97
C SER A 69 25.30 7.97 15.70
N ARG A 70 26.47 7.82 15.08
CA ARG A 70 27.63 7.22 15.73
C ARG A 70 28.03 8.01 16.97
N ASP A 71 27.95 9.33 16.90
CA ASP A 71 28.22 10.24 18.01
C ASP A 71 27.21 10.04 19.15
N PHE A 72 25.91 9.93 18.84
CA PHE A 72 24.86 9.62 19.81
C PHE A 72 25.13 8.28 20.53
N LEU A 73 25.54 7.25 19.80
CA LEU A 73 25.87 5.94 20.38
C LEU A 73 27.13 5.98 21.26
N SER A 74 28.13 6.77 20.88
CA SER A 74 29.34 7.00 21.68
C SER A 74 29.06 7.79 22.95
N GLU A 75 28.28 8.88 22.87
CA GLU A 75 27.87 9.71 24.03
C GLU A 75 27.12 8.90 25.09
N HIS A 76 26.33 7.90 24.67
CA HIS A 76 25.55 7.06 25.56
C HIS A 76 26.24 5.73 25.92
N GLY A 77 27.52 5.57 25.55
CA GLY A 77 28.37 4.46 26.00
C GLY A 77 28.10 3.11 25.31
N PHE A 78 27.36 3.09 24.20
CA PHE A 78 27.09 1.88 23.42
C PHE A 78 28.26 1.49 22.51
N ILE A 79 29.17 2.42 22.19
CA ILE A 79 30.40 2.17 21.44
C ILE A 79 31.58 2.59 22.30
N LYS A 80 32.52 1.66 22.54
CA LYS A 80 33.84 1.97 23.10
C LYS A 80 34.80 2.20 21.94
N GLU A 81 35.41 3.38 21.85
CA GLU A 81 36.55 3.58 20.95
C GLU A 81 37.69 2.64 21.35
N GLY A 82 38.08 1.75 20.44
CA GLY A 82 39.24 0.89 20.62
C GLY A 82 38.99 -0.41 21.39
N ALA A 83 38.12 -1.28 20.89
CA ALA A 83 38.39 -2.71 21.00
C ALA A 83 39.41 -3.05 19.90
N ARG A 84 40.66 -3.31 20.32
CA ARG A 84 41.71 -3.85 19.47
C ARG A 84 41.31 -5.19 18.86
#